data_AF-A0A966FG30-F1
#
_entry.id   AF-A0A966FG30-F1
#
_cell.length_a   1.000
_cell.length_b   1.000
_cell.length_c   1.000
_cell.angle_alpha   90.00
_cell.angle_beta   90.00
_cell.angle_gamma   90.00
#
_symmetry.space_group_name_H-M   'P 1'
#
loop_
_entity.id
_entity.type
_entity.pdbx_description
1 polymer ?
#
loop_
_entity_poly.entity_id
_entity_poly.type
_entity_poly.pdbx_seq_one_letter_code
_entity_poly.pdbx_strand_id
1 'polypeptide(L)' 'MDKPEIIQMALQLKASDRYEVAEQIMQSLDKPDAAIDSVWAEEAVHRARACDDGRMKTLAFDEVFGRT' A
#
# COMPACT_ATOMS: atom_id res chain seq x y z
N MET A 1 -16.92 6.46 -24.34
CA MET A 1 -16.74 5.09 -23.86
C MET A 1 -17.04 5.09 -22.37
N ASP A 2 -18.01 4.30 -21.93
CA ASP A 2 -18.42 4.26 -20.53
C ASP A 2 -17.70 3.13 -19.76
N LYS A 3 -17.88 3.07 -18.43
CA LYS A 3 -17.20 2.05 -17.61
C LYS A 3 -17.59 0.61 -18.03
N PRO A 4 -18.88 0.28 -18.26
CA PRO A 4 -19.28 -1.04 -18.74
C PRO A 4 -18.59 -1.46 -20.05
N GLU A 5 -18.51 -0.57 -21.05
CA GLU A 5 -17.85 -0.85 -22.32
C GLU A 5 -16.37 -1.23 -22.15
N ILE A 6 -15.62 -0.48 -21.32
CA ILE A 6 -14.21 -0.74 -21.05
C ILE A 6 -14.01 -2.10 -20.38
N ILE A 7 -14.85 -2.44 -19.39
CA ILE A 7 -14.78 -3.72 -18.69
C ILE A 7 -15.06 -4.86 -19.66
N GLN A 8 -16.10 -4.73 -20.50
CA GLN A 8 -16.44 -5.75 -21.47
C GLN A 8 -15.31 -5.99 -22.47
N MET A 9 -14.68 -4.93 -22.97
CA MET A 9 -13.52 -5.02 -23.86
C MET A 9 -12.33 -5.72 -23.20
N ALA A 10 -11.98 -5.33 -21.96
CA ALA A 10 -10.90 -5.98 -21.21
C ALA A 10 -11.18 -7.47 -21.00
N LEU A 11 -12.43 -7.85 -20.70
CA LEU A 11 -12.79 -9.26 -20.50
C LEU A 11 -12.70 -10.13 -21.77
N GLN A 12 -12.74 -9.54 -22.97
CA GLN A 12 -12.54 -10.26 -24.24
C GLN A 12 -11.06 -10.62 -24.52
N LEU A 13 -10.12 -10.00 -23.80
CA LEU A 13 -8.70 -10.29 -23.97
C LEU A 13 -8.34 -11.67 -23.41
N LYS A 14 -7.28 -12.27 -23.96
CA LYS A 14 -6.63 -13.46 -23.39
C LYS A 14 -6.05 -13.15 -22.01
N ALA A 15 -5.89 -14.18 -21.19
CA ALA A 15 -5.55 -14.03 -19.78
C ALA A 15 -4.27 -13.20 -19.52
N SER A 16 -3.24 -13.34 -20.36
CA SER A 16 -2.01 -12.54 -20.27
C SER A 16 -2.27 -11.05 -20.43
N ASP A 17 -2.99 -10.67 -21.48
CA ASP A 17 -3.23 -9.27 -21.82
C ASP A 17 -4.19 -8.63 -20.80
N ARG A 18 -5.14 -9.42 -20.26
CA ARG A 18 -5.98 -8.96 -19.13
C ARG A 18 -5.17 -8.63 -17.89
N TYR A 19 -4.15 -9.44 -17.60
CA TYR A 19 -3.27 -9.20 -16.48
C TYR A 19 -2.49 -7.90 -16.66
N GLU A 20 -1.91 -7.68 -17.84
CA GLU A 20 -1.19 -6.44 -18.17
C GLU A 20 -2.09 -5.20 -18.03
N VAL A 21 -3.34 -5.27 -18.50
CA VAL A 21 -4.31 -4.17 -18.32
C VAL A 21 -4.61 -3.92 -16.84
N ALA A 22 -4.83 -4.97 -16.05
CA ALA A 22 -5.10 -4.85 -14.63
C ALA A 22 -3.90 -4.25 -13.87
N GLU A 23 -2.69 -4.67 -14.20
CA GLU A 23 -1.45 -4.15 -13.62
C GLU A 23 -1.28 -2.66 -13.90
N GLN A 24 -1.47 -2.21 -15.15
CA GLN A 24 -1.35 -0.79 -15.50
C GLN A 24 -2.40 0.07 -14.79
N ILE A 25 -3.64 -0.43 -14.65
CA ILE A 25 -4.68 0.27 -13.89
C ILE A 25 -4.24 0.38 -12.42
N MET A 26 -3.76 -0.70 -11.81
CA MET A 26 -3.29 -0.70 -10.43
C MET A 26 -2.13 0.28 -10.22
N GLN A 27 -1.12 0.27 -11.10
CA GLN A 27 -0.01 1.23 -11.08
C GLN A 27 -0.50 2.68 -11.23
N SER A 28 -1.58 2.91 -11.98
CA SER A 28 -2.15 4.26 -12.12
C SER A 28 -2.78 4.79 -10.84
N LEU A 29 -3.21 3.89 -9.95
CA LEU A 29 -3.79 4.18 -8.64
C LEU A 29 -2.72 4.24 -7.54
N ASP A 30 -1.63 3.49 -7.70
CA ASP A 30 -0.48 3.46 -6.80
C ASP A 30 0.46 4.66 -7.04
N LYS A 31 -0.11 5.87 -6.93
CA LYS A 31 0.64 7.12 -7.06
C LYS A 31 0.85 7.71 -5.67
N PRO A 32 2.08 8.17 -5.36
CA PRO A 32 2.34 8.91 -4.12
C PRO A 32 1.40 10.10 -4.02
N ASP A 33 0.71 10.20 -2.89
CA ASP A 33 -0.08 11.38 -2.55
C ASP A 33 0.72 12.15 -1.50
N ALA A 34 1.26 13.31 -1.90
CA ALA A 34 2.13 14.11 -1.05
C ALA A 34 1.44 14.55 0.26
N ALA A 35 0.11 14.68 0.29
CA ALA A 35 -0.62 14.99 1.52
C ALA A 35 -0.64 13.77 2.47
N ILE A 36 -0.85 12.58 1.92
CA ILE A 36 -0.78 11.32 2.68
C ILE A 36 0.65 11.08 3.17
N ASP A 37 1.66 11.27 2.32
CA ASP A 37 3.07 11.12 2.67
C ASP A 37 3.48 12.05 3.82
N SER A 38 3.00 13.30 3.80
CA SER A 38 3.25 14.26 4.88
C SER A 38 2.66 13.80 6.21
N VAL A 39 1.43 13.28 6.21
CA VAL A 39 0.78 12.77 7.43
C VAL A 39 1.51 11.53 7.95
N TRP A 40 1.93 10.63 7.06
CA TRP A 40 2.74 9.47 7.44
C TRP A 40 4.09 9.84 8.02
N ALA A 41 4.77 10.85 7.46
CA ALA A 41 6.05 11.32 7.98
C ALA A 41 5.92 11.89 9.39
N GLU A 42 4.88 12.68 9.65
CA GLU A 42 4.57 13.20 10.98
C GLU A 42 4.30 12.06 11.98
N GLU A 43 3.45 11.11 11.60
CA GLU A 43 3.09 9.98 12.46
C GLU A 43 4.29 9.06 12.74
N ALA A 44 5.15 8.81 11.74
CA ALA A 44 6.35 8.01 11.92
C ALA A 44 7.29 8.62 12.97
N VAL A 45 7.52 9.94 12.90
CA VAL A 45 8.33 10.67 13.89
C VAL A 45 7.65 10.67 15.26
N HIS A 46 6.33 10.86 15.30
CA HIS A 46 5.56 10.83 16.55
C HIS A 46 5.70 9.48 17.25
N ARG A 47 5.53 8.38 16.52
CA ARG A 47 5.65 7.01 17.03
C ARG A 47 7.06 6.67 17.48
N ALA A 48 8.08 7.06 16.72
CA ALA A 48 9.48 6.84 17.10
C ALA A 48 9.77 7.51 18.45
N ARG A 49 9.40 8.78 18.63
CA ARG A 49 9.57 9.50 19.91
C ARG A 49 8.78 8.87 21.04
N ALA A 50 7.54 8.47 20.82
CA ALA A 50 6.74 7.81 21.85
C ALA A 50 7.35 6.47 22.27
N CYS A 51 8.00 5.74 21.36
CA CYS A 51 8.77 4.55 21.68
C CYS A 51 10.01 4.88 22.52
N ASP A 52 10.81 5.87 22.09
CA ASP A 52 12.03 6.31 22.80
C ASP A 52 11.72 6.81 24.21
N ASP A 53 10.62 7.53 24.38
CA ASP A 53 10.15 8.06 25.67
C ASP A 53 9.48 6.99 26.57
N GLY A 54 9.33 5.75 26.10
CA GLY A 54 8.62 4.69 26.82
C GLY A 54 7.11 4.92 26.98
N ARG A 55 6.51 5.78 26.13
CA ARG A 55 5.07 6.11 26.12
C ARG A 55 4.24 5.19 25.22
N MET A 56 4.87 4.21 24.58
CA MET A 56 4.25 3.22 23.71
C MET A 56 4.51 1.81 24.23
N LYS A 57 3.50 0.93 24.13
CA LYS A 57 3.70 -0.50 24.37
C LYS A 57 4.54 -1.10 23.23
N THR A 58 5.66 -1.72 23.59
CA THR A 58 6.52 -2.45 22.64
C THR A 58 6.39 -3.95 22.84
N LEU A 59 6.82 -4.70 21.82
CA LEU A 59 7.02 -6.15 21.89
C LEU A 59 8.51 -6.42 21.75
N ALA A 60 9.01 -7.45 22.42
CA ALA A 60 10.38 -7.89 22.24
C ALA A 60 10.56 -8.51 20.84
N PHE A 61 11.77 -8.38 20.28
CA PHE A 61 12.10 -8.94 18.97
C PHE A 61 11.78 -10.44 18.88
N ASP A 62 12.17 -11.20 19.91
CA ASP A 62 11.93 -12.65 20.01
C ASP A 62 10.43 -13.02 19.99
N GLU A 63 9.55 -12.12 20.46
CA GLU A 63 8.09 -12.36 20.44
C GLU A 63 7.51 -12.24 19.02
N VAL A 64 8.16 -11.47 18.14
CA VAL A 64 7.70 -11.22 16.77
C VAL A 64 8.33 -12.19 15.78
N PHE A 65 9.64 -12.40 15.87
CA PHE A 65 10.41 -13.16 14.88
C PHE A 65 10.79 -14.57 15.33
N GLY A 66 10.51 -14.91 16.60
CA GLY A 66 10.99 -16.15 17.22
C GLY A 66 12.48 -16.09 17.56
N ARG A 67 12.96 -17.05 18.36
CA ARG A 67 14.40 -17.25 18.56
C ARG A 67 14.96 -18.00 17.37
N THR A 68 15.97 -17.43 16.71
CA THR A 68 16.88 -18.16 15.80
C THR A 68 17.54 -19.34 16.50
#